data_AF-A0A932SKQ8-F1
#
_entry.id   AF-A0A932SKQ8-F1
#
_cell.length_a   1.000
_cell.length_b   1.000
_cell.length_c   1.000
_cell.angle_alpha   90.00
_cell.angle_beta   90.00
_cell.angle_gamma   90.00
#
_symmetry.space_group_name_H-M   'P 1'
#
loop_
_entity.id
_entity.type
_entity.pdbx_description
1 polymer ?
#
loop_
_entity_poly.entity_id
_entity_poly.type
_entity_poly.pdbx_seq_one_letter_code
_entity_poly.pdbx_strand_id
1 'polypeptide(L)'
;MKIRTELFESNPPSSPEEVKNIFAPLAEPKPPTSADPRPVVPRRPPSAPTPVPSPLPPPMAAPTPEELAFAQAKGELAEIRYLGFLDRGNGKPEGFFSRRQETVIGEKGGLLFGRFTIRELSSSLAIIADKNTKAEVTLQLSEGKNEK
;
A
#
# COMPACT_ATOMS: atom_id res chain seq x y z
N MET A 1 -41.21 -17.03 11.05
CA MET A 1 -40.18 -17.85 11.73
C MET A 1 -39.10 -16.91 12.25
N LYS A 2 -38.84 -16.92 13.56
CA LYS A 2 -37.84 -16.07 14.22
C LYS A 2 -36.77 -17.00 14.78
N ILE A 3 -35.53 -16.84 14.33
CA ILE A 3 -34.39 -17.60 14.84
C ILE A 3 -33.55 -16.63 15.65
N ARG A 4 -33.59 -16.79 16.98
CA ARG A 4 -32.65 -16.18 17.93
C ARG A 4 -31.72 -17.31 18.38
N THR A 5 -30.43 -17.14 18.17
CA THR A 5 -29.38 -17.99 18.74
C THR A 5 -28.35 -17.07 19.36
N GLU A 6 -28.53 -16.80 20.65
CA GLU A 6 -27.51 -16.25 21.53
C GLU A 6 -26.83 -17.43 22.21
N LEU A 7 -25.56 -17.70 21.91
CA LEU A 7 -24.66 -18.42 22.84
C LEU A 7 -23.20 -18.47 22.35
N PHE A 8 -22.48 -17.35 22.34
CA PHE A 8 -21.01 -17.39 22.40
C PHE A 8 -20.49 -16.15 23.13
N GLU A 9 -20.52 -16.23 24.45
CA GLU A 9 -19.77 -15.32 25.30
C GLU A 9 -18.90 -16.17 26.23
N SER A 10 -17.57 -16.06 26.11
CA SER A 10 -16.64 -15.89 27.23
C SER A 10 -15.17 -16.00 26.80
N ASN A 11 -14.53 -14.83 26.88
CA ASN A 11 -13.20 -14.54 27.45
C ASN A 11 -11.89 -14.86 26.67
N PRO A 12 -10.93 -13.91 26.59
CA PRO A 12 -9.66 -14.07 25.88
C PRO A 12 -8.54 -14.63 26.79
N PRO A 13 -7.55 -15.37 26.25
CA PRO A 13 -6.29 -15.58 26.95
C PRO A 13 -5.30 -14.45 26.66
N SER A 14 -4.73 -13.91 27.74
CA SER A 14 -3.63 -12.94 27.80
C SER A 14 -2.34 -13.38 27.09
N SER A 15 -1.66 -12.41 26.47
CA SER A 15 -0.20 -12.19 26.28
C SER A 15 0.76 -13.31 25.80
N PRO A 16 1.75 -12.97 24.93
CA PRO A 16 2.74 -13.91 24.39
C PRO A 16 3.87 -14.21 25.39
N GLU A 17 4.13 -15.49 25.66
CA GLU A 17 5.33 -15.95 26.36
C GLU A 17 6.53 -16.03 25.39
N GLU A 18 7.62 -15.38 25.78
CA GLU A 18 8.95 -15.41 25.18
C GLU A 18 9.51 -16.84 25.16
N VAL A 19 9.83 -17.39 23.98
CA VAL A 19 10.60 -18.65 23.88
C VAL A 19 11.96 -18.38 23.23
N LYS A 20 13.01 -18.49 24.05
CA LYS A 20 14.43 -18.33 23.70
C LYS A 20 14.96 -19.47 22.81
N ASN A 21 15.86 -19.12 21.88
CA ASN A 21 16.45 -19.99 20.87
C ASN A 21 17.46 -21.02 21.43
N ILE A 22 17.25 -22.31 21.11
CA ILE A 22 18.10 -23.46 21.50
C ILE A 22 19.07 -23.93 20.39
N PHE A 23 19.09 -23.28 19.23
CA PHE A 23 19.89 -23.69 18.06
C PHE A 23 21.16 -22.85 17.84
N ALA A 24 21.54 -21.98 18.79
CA ALA A 24 22.79 -21.23 18.67
C ALA A 24 23.99 -22.08 19.11
N PRO A 25 25.04 -22.23 18.27
CA PRO A 25 26.20 -23.07 18.58
C PRO A 25 27.02 -22.56 19.79
N LEU A 26 27.50 -23.52 20.60
CA LEU A 26 28.31 -23.31 21.82
C LEU A 26 29.75 -22.85 21.52
N ALA A 27 30.31 -22.06 22.45
CA ALA A 27 31.65 -21.46 22.40
C ALA A 27 32.81 -22.47 22.57
N GLU A 28 34.00 -22.10 22.09
CA GLU A 28 35.25 -22.85 22.33
C GLU A 28 36.28 -22.08 23.22
N PRO A 29 37.14 -22.81 23.95
CA PRO A 29 37.86 -22.33 25.14
C PRO A 29 39.30 -21.82 24.91
N LYS A 30 39.79 -21.12 25.94
CA LYS A 30 41.09 -20.42 26.12
C LYS A 30 42.27 -21.37 26.43
N PRO A 31 43.54 -20.92 26.28
CA PRO A 31 44.60 -21.40 27.18
C PRO A 31 45.36 -20.27 27.94
N PRO A 32 46.05 -20.63 29.05
CA PRO A 32 46.47 -19.70 30.10
C PRO A 32 47.95 -19.32 30.02
N THR A 33 48.37 -18.20 30.61
CA THR A 33 49.69 -18.06 31.25
C THR A 33 49.65 -16.94 32.28
N SER A 34 50.12 -17.31 33.47
CA SER A 34 50.25 -16.55 34.71
C SER A 34 51.51 -15.68 34.68
N ALA A 35 51.46 -14.44 35.21
CA ALA A 35 52.60 -13.76 35.86
C ALA A 35 52.22 -12.38 36.46
N ASP A 36 52.28 -12.32 37.79
CA ASP A 36 52.70 -11.23 38.70
C ASP A 36 51.88 -9.91 38.85
N PRO A 37 51.51 -9.50 40.10
CA PRO A 37 50.72 -8.30 40.36
C PRO A 37 51.59 -7.04 40.53
N ARG A 38 51.51 -6.09 39.59
CA ARG A 38 51.90 -4.70 39.88
C ARG A 38 50.72 -3.97 40.53
N PRO A 39 50.91 -3.15 41.58
CA PRO A 39 49.84 -2.33 42.13
C PRO A 39 49.47 -1.24 41.13
N VAL A 40 48.43 -1.49 40.34
CA VAL A 40 47.87 -0.51 39.42
C VAL A 40 46.95 0.41 40.21
N VAL A 41 47.33 1.68 40.29
CA VAL A 41 46.56 2.78 40.87
C VAL A 41 45.09 2.69 40.42
N PRO A 42 44.09 2.79 41.32
CA PRO A 42 42.69 2.67 40.91
C PRO A 42 42.31 3.87 40.05
N ARG A 43 42.28 3.68 38.72
CA ARG A 43 41.60 4.61 37.82
C ARG A 43 40.11 4.42 38.04
N ARG A 44 39.45 5.48 38.54
CA ARG A 44 37.99 5.52 38.62
C ARG A 44 37.41 5.21 37.23
N PRO A 45 36.38 4.37 37.13
CA PRO A 45 35.67 4.20 35.87
C PRO A 45 35.12 5.56 35.43
N PRO A 46 35.19 5.91 34.14
CA PRO A 46 34.49 7.09 33.64
C PRO A 46 32.99 6.89 33.89
N SER A 47 32.34 7.92 34.41
CA SER A 47 30.89 7.95 34.60
C SER A 47 30.20 7.59 33.29
N ALA A 48 29.19 6.71 33.36
CA ALA A 48 28.39 6.32 32.21
C ALA A 48 27.79 7.57 31.53
N PRO A 49 27.78 7.65 30.19
CA PRO A 49 27.13 8.74 29.49
C PRO A 49 25.64 8.72 29.83
N THR A 50 25.12 9.88 30.21
CA THR A 50 23.68 10.12 30.41
C THR A 50 22.92 9.75 29.14
N PRO A 51 21.80 9.00 29.21
CA PRO A 51 20.99 8.74 28.02
C PRO A 51 20.45 10.06 27.49
N VAL A 52 20.80 10.40 26.25
CA VAL A 52 20.19 11.51 25.53
C VAL A 52 18.70 11.20 25.29
N PRO A 53 17.78 12.13 25.55
CA PRO A 53 16.37 11.91 25.23
C PRO A 53 16.22 11.71 23.73
N SER A 54 15.58 10.61 23.34
CA SER A 54 15.26 10.33 21.93
C SER A 54 14.37 11.45 21.39
N PRO A 55 14.60 11.94 20.16
CA PRO A 55 13.71 12.93 19.55
C PRO A 55 12.31 12.33 19.42
N LEU A 56 11.30 13.10 19.87
CA LEU A 56 9.89 12.77 19.67
C LEU A 56 9.63 12.52 18.17
N PRO A 57 8.89 11.48 17.80
CA PRO A 57 8.53 11.26 16.41
C PRO A 57 7.74 12.47 15.89
N PRO A 58 7.95 12.88 14.62
CA PRO A 58 7.22 13.99 14.06
C PRO A 58 5.71 13.73 14.12
N PRO A 59 4.89 14.76 14.39
CA PRO A 59 3.44 14.59 14.38
C PRO A 59 3.01 14.14 12.98
N MET A 60 2.37 12.97 12.90
CA MET A 60 1.72 12.52 11.68
C MET A 60 0.60 13.51 11.37
N ALA A 61 0.82 14.39 10.38
CA ALA A 61 -0.21 15.29 9.89
C ALA A 61 -1.40 14.44 9.41
N ALA A 62 -2.59 14.71 9.96
CA ALA A 62 -3.81 14.09 9.47
C ALA A 62 -3.99 14.46 7.99
N PRO A 63 -4.37 13.51 7.11
CA PRO A 63 -4.49 13.77 5.69
C PRO A 63 -5.53 14.86 5.44
N THR A 64 -5.18 15.80 4.58
CA THR A 64 -6.09 16.87 4.19
C THR A 64 -7.28 16.30 3.40
N PRO A 65 -8.47 16.93 3.43
CA PRO A 65 -9.63 16.46 2.67
C PRO A 65 -9.36 16.38 1.15
N GLU A 66 -8.46 17.22 0.63
CA GLU A 66 -8.02 17.17 -0.77
C GLU A 66 -7.20 15.90 -1.07
N GLU A 67 -6.31 15.50 -0.17
CA GLU A 67 -5.54 14.25 -0.31
C GLU A 67 -6.44 13.01 -0.27
N LEU A 68 -7.45 13.00 0.60
CA LEU A 68 -8.44 11.92 0.65
C LEU A 68 -9.23 11.83 -0.66
N ALA A 69 -9.66 12.97 -1.21
CA ALA A 69 -10.39 13.01 -2.48
C ALA A 69 -9.54 12.49 -3.65
N PHE A 70 -8.25 12.87 -3.69
CA PHE A 70 -7.31 12.39 -4.71
C PHE A 70 -7.05 10.88 -4.58
N ALA A 71 -6.84 10.38 -3.37
CA ALA A 71 -6.62 8.96 -3.12
C ALA A 71 -7.84 8.12 -3.54
N GLN A 72 -9.05 8.59 -3.25
CA GLN A 72 -10.28 7.94 -3.71
C GLN A 72 -10.42 7.98 -5.22
N ALA A 73 -10.21 9.13 -5.86
CA ALA A 73 -10.30 9.24 -7.31
C ALA A 73 -9.30 8.31 -8.01
N LYS A 74 -8.08 8.18 -7.48
CA LYS A 74 -7.08 7.25 -7.98
C LYS A 74 -7.51 5.80 -7.81
N GLY A 75 -8.13 5.46 -6.68
CA GLY A 75 -8.72 4.14 -6.44
C GLY A 75 -9.81 3.82 -7.46
N GLU A 76 -10.76 4.72 -7.66
CA GLU A 76 -11.85 4.56 -8.64
C GLU A 76 -11.31 4.43 -10.07
N LEU A 77 -10.33 5.26 -10.45
CA LEU A 77 -9.68 5.21 -11.76
C LEU A 77 -8.96 3.88 -12.00
N ALA A 78 -8.37 3.28 -10.96
CA ALA A 78 -7.72 1.97 -11.05
C ALA A 78 -8.72 0.81 -11.25
N GLU A 79 -9.99 1.00 -10.88
CA GLU A 79 -11.04 0.01 -11.13
C GLU A 79 -11.57 0.05 -12.57
N ILE A 80 -11.26 1.12 -13.32
CA ILE A 80 -11.66 1.25 -14.72
C ILE A 80 -10.76 0.37 -15.59
N ARG A 81 -11.38 -0.45 -16.43
CA ARG A 81 -10.73 -1.29 -17.42
C ARG A 81 -11.08 -0.80 -18.81
N TYR A 82 -10.07 -0.73 -19.67
CA TYR A 82 -10.26 -0.44 -21.09
C TYR A 82 -10.47 -1.75 -21.84
N LEU A 83 -11.68 -1.97 -22.34
CA LEU A 83 -12.11 -3.25 -22.92
C LEU A 83 -11.95 -3.31 -24.43
N GLY A 84 -12.09 -2.18 -25.12
CA GLY A 84 -12.21 -2.19 -26.57
C GLY A 84 -12.09 -0.80 -27.18
N PHE A 85 -11.62 -0.76 -28.41
CA PHE A 85 -11.64 0.41 -29.27
C PHE A 85 -12.49 0.11 -30.50
N LEU A 86 -13.36 1.04 -30.88
CA LEU A 86 -14.14 0.96 -32.10
C LEU A 86 -13.96 2.25 -32.89
N ASP A 87 -13.38 2.11 -34.07
CA ASP A 87 -13.41 3.15 -35.09
C ASP A 87 -14.39 2.73 -36.18
N ARG A 88 -15.49 3.48 -36.32
CA ARG A 88 -16.51 3.21 -37.34
C ARG A 88 -16.21 3.87 -38.69
N GLY A 89 -15.00 4.41 -38.91
CA GLY A 89 -14.65 5.15 -40.13
C GLY A 89 -15.33 6.51 -40.32
N ASN A 90 -16.24 6.90 -39.40
CA ASN A 90 -16.93 8.20 -39.42
C ASN A 90 -16.15 9.31 -38.66
N GLY A 91 -14.88 9.04 -38.31
CA GLY A 91 -14.04 9.98 -37.54
C GLY A 91 -14.42 10.13 -36.07
N LYS A 92 -15.28 9.25 -35.55
CA LYS A 92 -15.68 9.21 -34.12
C LYS A 92 -15.16 7.92 -33.49
N PRO A 93 -13.92 7.93 -32.96
CA PRO A 93 -13.41 6.79 -32.22
C PRO A 93 -14.15 6.66 -30.89
N GLU A 94 -14.66 5.46 -30.61
CA GLU A 94 -15.38 5.09 -29.39
C GLU A 94 -14.57 4.07 -28.60
N GLY A 95 -14.47 4.28 -27.29
CA GLY A 95 -13.82 3.38 -26.36
C GLY A 95 -14.82 2.69 -25.46
N PHE A 96 -14.62 1.40 -25.21
CA PHE A 96 -15.38 0.63 -24.25
C PHE A 96 -14.65 0.61 -22.92
N PHE A 97 -15.31 1.10 -21.88
CA PHE A 97 -14.77 1.18 -20.54
C PHE A 97 -15.68 0.43 -19.59
N SER A 98 -15.09 -0.37 -18.71
CA SER A 98 -15.83 -1.07 -17.67
C SER A 98 -15.31 -0.69 -16.30
N ARG A 99 -16.22 -0.49 -15.35
CA ARG A 99 -15.91 -0.25 -13.94
C ARG A 99 -16.81 -1.13 -13.10
N ARG A 100 -16.21 -2.04 -12.32
CA ARG A 100 -16.90 -3.06 -11.52
C ARG A 100 -17.84 -3.94 -12.36
N GLN A 101 -19.10 -3.54 -12.49
CA GLN A 101 -20.15 -4.27 -13.23
C GLN A 101 -20.85 -3.39 -14.28
N GLU A 102 -20.40 -2.15 -14.43
CA GLU A 102 -20.96 -1.19 -15.38
C GLU A 102 -20.02 -1.05 -16.57
N THR A 103 -20.56 -1.13 -17.78
CA THR A 103 -19.81 -0.92 -19.03
C THR A 103 -20.44 0.25 -19.76
N VAL A 104 -19.61 1.21 -20.14
CA VAL A 104 -20.00 2.44 -20.84
C VAL A 104 -19.15 2.60 -22.09
N ILE A 105 -19.74 3.24 -23.09
CA ILE A 105 -19.06 3.63 -24.32
C ILE A 105 -18.79 5.12 -24.21
N GLY A 106 -17.55 5.53 -24.40
CA GLY A 106 -17.15 6.93 -24.33
C GLY A 106 -16.32 7.34 -25.53
N GLU A 107 -16.56 8.55 -26.03
CA GLU A 107 -15.76 9.19 -27.07
C GLU A 107 -14.66 10.07 -26.47
N LYS A 108 -13.64 10.40 -27.26
CA LYS A 108 -12.60 11.35 -26.85
C LYS A 108 -13.21 12.69 -26.44
N GLY A 109 -12.88 13.18 -25.26
CA GLY A 109 -13.46 14.39 -24.65
C GLY A 109 -14.79 14.17 -23.92
N GLY A 110 -15.36 12.96 -24.00
CA GLY A 110 -16.59 12.58 -23.34
C GLY A 110 -16.43 12.31 -21.85
N LEU A 111 -17.56 12.32 -21.15
CA LEU A 111 -17.67 12.02 -19.72
C LEU A 111 -17.96 10.53 -19.50
N LEU A 112 -17.07 9.86 -18.78
CA LEU A 112 -17.21 8.50 -18.30
C LEU A 112 -17.74 8.50 -16.87
N PHE A 113 -18.74 7.65 -16.62
CA PHE A 113 -19.32 7.44 -15.29
C PHE A 113 -19.73 8.74 -14.57
N GLY A 114 -20.07 9.79 -15.33
CA GLY A 114 -20.50 11.10 -14.82
C GLY A 114 -19.42 11.95 -14.13
N ARG A 115 -18.16 11.48 -14.03
CA ARG A 115 -17.10 12.18 -13.27
C ARG A 115 -15.75 12.25 -13.99
N PHE A 116 -15.42 11.25 -14.79
CA PHE A 116 -14.11 11.14 -15.46
C PHE A 116 -14.21 11.62 -16.90
N THR A 117 -13.15 12.18 -17.44
CA THR A 117 -13.10 12.68 -18.82
C THR A 117 -12.04 11.90 -19.60
N ILE A 118 -12.38 11.47 -20.81
CA ILE A 118 -11.42 10.82 -21.72
C ILE A 118 -10.59 11.91 -22.38
N ARG A 119 -9.30 12.01 -22.05
CA ARG A 119 -8.40 12.98 -22.70
C ARG A 119 -7.87 12.45 -24.01
N GLU A 120 -7.52 11.18 -24.03
CA GLU A 120 -6.99 10.51 -25.20
C GLU A 120 -7.60 9.12 -25.32
N LEU A 121 -7.90 8.75 -26.56
CA LEU A 121 -8.46 7.46 -26.90
C LEU A 121 -7.75 6.97 -28.15
N SER A 122 -7.11 5.80 -28.04
CA SER A 122 -6.40 5.12 -29.11
C SER A 122 -6.75 3.64 -29.12
N SER A 123 -6.37 2.95 -30.20
CA SER A 123 -6.58 1.50 -30.34
C SER A 123 -5.88 0.66 -29.26
N SER A 124 -4.82 1.17 -28.62
CA SER A 124 -4.04 0.41 -27.63
C SER A 124 -4.07 1.01 -26.23
N LEU A 125 -4.34 2.31 -26.10
CA LEU A 125 -4.31 3.00 -24.81
C LEU A 125 -5.42 4.06 -24.73
N ALA A 126 -5.86 4.33 -23.52
CA ALA A 126 -6.79 5.40 -23.20
C ALA A 126 -6.30 6.18 -21.99
N ILE A 127 -6.33 7.51 -22.06
CA ILE A 127 -5.96 8.39 -20.95
C ILE A 127 -7.24 8.98 -20.38
N ILE A 128 -7.51 8.67 -19.11
CA ILE A 128 -8.69 9.12 -18.38
C ILE A 128 -8.23 10.05 -17.25
N ALA A 129 -8.86 11.21 -17.14
CA ALA A 129 -8.60 12.16 -16.08
C ALA A 129 -9.86 12.44 -15.25
N ASP A 130 -9.70 12.56 -13.93
CA ASP A 130 -10.75 13.03 -13.04
C ASP A 130 -10.94 14.54 -13.15
N LYS A 131 -12.19 14.98 -13.30
CA LYS A 131 -12.51 16.41 -13.48
C LYS A 131 -12.21 17.26 -12.24
N ASN A 132 -12.31 16.68 -11.04
CA ASN A 132 -12.23 17.44 -9.79
C ASN A 132 -10.82 17.45 -9.20
N THR A 133 -10.13 16.32 -9.24
CA THR A 133 -8.85 16.09 -8.56
C THR A 133 -7.64 16.12 -9.49
N LYS A 134 -7.88 16.21 -10.82
CA LYS A 134 -6.85 16.11 -11.87
C LYS A 134 -6.04 14.80 -11.82
N ALA A 135 -6.52 13.78 -11.10
CA ALA A 135 -5.93 12.45 -11.14
C ALA A 135 -6.05 11.90 -12.56
N GLU A 136 -4.95 11.41 -13.13
CA GLU A 136 -4.91 10.86 -14.48
C GLU A 136 -4.44 9.41 -14.42
N VAL A 137 -5.05 8.56 -15.23
CA VAL A 137 -4.64 7.16 -15.40
C VAL A 137 -4.51 6.86 -16.89
N THR A 138 -3.43 6.17 -17.24
CA THR A 138 -3.28 5.58 -18.57
C THR A 138 -3.69 4.12 -18.48
N LEU A 139 -4.78 3.78 -19.16
CA LEU A 139 -5.26 2.40 -19.28
C LEU A 139 -4.75 1.81 -20.59
N GLN A 140 -4.18 0.61 -20.51
CA GLN A 140 -3.91 -0.19 -21.69
C GLN A 140 -5.12 -1.04 -22.04
N LEU A 141 -5.30 -1.29 -23.33
CA LEU A 141 -6.36 -2.16 -23.81
C LEU A 141 -6.14 -3.55 -23.19
N SER A 142 -7.13 -4.03 -22.44
CA SER A 142 -7.11 -5.36 -21.87
C SER A 142 -7.31 -6.35 -23.00
N GLU A 143 -6.22 -6.86 -23.58
CA GLU A 143 -6.30 -7.96 -24.53
C GLU A 143 -6.94 -9.16 -23.82
N GLY A 144 -8.16 -9.49 -24.25
CA GLY A 144 -8.85 -10.67 -23.78
C GLY A 144 -8.05 -11.89 -24.20
N LYS A 145 -7.24 -12.45 -23.30
CA LYS A 145 -6.82 -13.85 -23.35
C LYS A 145 -8.09 -14.70 -23.33
N ASN A 146 -8.68 -14.91 -24.51
CA ASN A 146 -9.59 -15.99 -24.77
C ASN A 146 -8.73 -17.26 -24.76
N GLU A 147 -8.40 -17.74 -23.56
CA GLU A 147 -7.87 -19.09 -23.39
C GLU A 147 -9.02 -20.02 -23.79
N LYS A 148 -8.85 -20.65 -24.95
CA LYS A 148 -9.83 -21.52 -25.60
C LYS A 148 -9.46 -22.97 -25.34
#